data_AF-A0A316HE22-F1
#
_entry.id   AF-A0A316HE22-F1
#
_cell.length_a   1.000
_cell.length_b   1.000
_cell.length_c   1.000
_cell.angle_alpha   90.00
_cell.angle_beta   90.00
_cell.angle_gamma   90.00
#
_symmetry.space_group_name_H-M   'P 1'
#
loop_
_entity.id
_entity.type
_entity.pdbx_description
1 polymer ?
#
loop_
_entity_poly.entity_id
_entity_poly.type
_entity_poly.pdbx_seq_one_letter_code
_entity_poly.pdbx_strand_id
1 'polypeptide(L)'
;MLKSLNISHKGSTPAVKEVAAAVKKLPAIIKADTANVSIRHFNDAAIDKYRSDKDFNYHITKAGVSWWDRFWAWIWHLWQSFWSMVAEVFQKLFGSVRGGQNAVFVFKYVILGLAVVAVIYCVFKLLGIGFPHLLKKQPKSTPVPYAESAENIHEISFDAAIDEALANKNYRLAVRLLYLRSLKQLSDRGLINWKIGKTNTAYINELNNTTQREQFTMVTRQFEYVWYGDFPIDGQSYQRINNIFQEFKQSLS
;
A
#
# COMPACT_ATOMS: atom_id res chain seq x y z
N MET A 1 -28.70 -41.48 74.71
CA MET A 1 -29.27 -41.47 76.08
C MET A 1 -28.38 -42.37 76.92
N LEU A 2 -27.75 -42.00 78.03
CA LEU A 2 -27.87 -40.91 78.98
C LEU A 2 -26.47 -40.70 79.58
N LYS A 3 -26.14 -39.45 79.88
CA LYS A 3 -24.97 -39.04 80.64
C LYS A 3 -25.45 -38.73 82.06
N SER A 4 -24.94 -39.44 83.05
CA SER A 4 -25.03 -39.08 84.48
C SER A 4 -23.96 -39.90 85.22
N LEU A 5 -22.91 -39.25 85.74
CA LEU A 5 -22.75 -38.89 87.17
C LEU A 5 -22.49 -40.13 88.03
N ASN A 6 -21.58 -40.19 88.98
CA ASN A 6 -20.63 -39.30 89.65
C ASN A 6 -19.78 -40.31 90.49
N ILE A 7 -18.63 -40.01 91.06
CA ILE A 7 -18.53 -39.69 92.49
C ILE A 7 -17.05 -39.52 92.82
N SER A 8 -16.74 -38.34 93.38
CA SER A 8 -15.86 -38.07 94.52
C SER A 8 -14.43 -38.58 94.52
N HIS A 9 -13.48 -37.64 94.58
CA HIS A 9 -12.73 -37.53 95.83
C HIS A 9 -12.36 -36.09 96.18
N LYS A 10 -12.70 -35.75 97.42
CA LYS A 10 -12.37 -34.55 98.19
C LYS A 10 -10.87 -34.56 98.54
N GLY A 11 -10.22 -33.41 98.40
CA GLY A 11 -8.84 -33.17 98.83
C GLY A 11 -8.54 -31.67 98.92
N SER A 12 -8.79 -31.08 100.08
CA SER A 12 -8.26 -29.80 100.57
C SER A 12 -6.76 -29.97 100.84
N THR A 13 -5.82 -29.12 100.42
CA THR A 13 -5.30 -27.85 101.03
C THR A 13 -3.84 -27.72 100.50
N PRO A 14 -3.08 -26.61 100.64
CA PRO A 14 -3.37 -25.17 100.61
C PRO A 14 -2.67 -24.48 99.40
N ALA A 15 -3.05 -23.22 99.16
CA ALA A 15 -2.35 -22.31 98.27
C ALA A 15 -0.98 -21.92 98.85
N VAL A 16 0.11 -22.27 98.15
CA VAL A 16 1.44 -21.72 98.38
C VAL A 16 1.70 -20.68 97.28
N LYS A 17 1.67 -19.40 97.67
CA LYS A 17 2.27 -18.31 96.89
C LYS A 17 3.79 -18.43 97.07
N GLU A 18 4.50 -18.88 96.05
CA GLU A 18 5.95 -18.75 96.00
C GLU A 18 6.39 -18.20 94.64
N VAL A 19 6.62 -16.88 94.70
CA VAL A 19 7.44 -16.00 93.88
C VAL A 19 8.16 -16.68 92.70
N ALA A 20 7.71 -16.38 91.49
CA ALA A 20 8.47 -16.60 90.27
C ALA A 20 9.77 -15.77 90.33
N ALA A 21 10.85 -16.36 90.82
CA ALA A 21 12.19 -15.80 90.73
C ALA A 21 12.59 -15.79 89.25
N ALA A 22 12.63 -14.60 88.64
CA ALA A 22 13.10 -14.41 87.28
C ALA A 22 14.57 -14.86 87.17
N VAL A 23 14.82 -16.00 86.51
CA VAL A 23 16.18 -16.44 86.16
C VAL A 23 16.75 -15.43 85.16
N LYS A 24 17.58 -14.51 85.66
CA LYS A 24 18.28 -13.52 84.85
C LYS A 24 19.33 -14.24 83.99
N LYS A 25 19.01 -14.50 82.71
CA LYS A 25 19.98 -15.03 81.74
C LYS A 25 21.16 -14.05 81.64
N LEU A 26 22.35 -14.49 82.07
CA LEU A 26 23.59 -13.77 81.84
C LEU A 26 23.79 -13.63 80.32
N PRO A 27 24.17 -12.45 79.80
CA PRO A 27 24.36 -12.27 78.36
C PRO A 27 25.50 -13.18 77.88
N ALA A 28 25.27 -13.88 76.77
CA ALA A 28 26.30 -14.68 76.13
C ALA A 28 27.50 -13.79 75.77
N ILE A 29 28.71 -14.19 76.17
CA ILE A 29 29.95 -13.49 75.78
C ILE A 29 30.19 -13.79 74.29
N ILE A 30 29.94 -12.80 73.44
CA ILE A 30 30.16 -12.89 72.00
C ILE A 30 31.66 -12.73 71.75
N LYS A 31 32.34 -13.77 71.25
CA LYS A 31 33.69 -13.63 70.69
C LYS A 31 33.57 -12.94 69.34
N ALA A 32 34.17 -11.76 69.21
CA ALA A 32 34.21 -11.05 67.94
C ALA A 32 35.02 -11.87 66.92
N ASP A 33 34.49 -11.99 65.70
CA ASP A 33 35.17 -12.64 64.60
C ASP A 33 36.36 -11.78 64.16
N THR A 34 37.59 -12.30 64.28
CA THR A 34 38.83 -11.60 63.91
C THR A 34 39.25 -11.92 62.48
N ALA A 35 38.38 -12.56 61.67
CA ALA A 35 38.66 -12.81 60.27
C ALA A 35 38.94 -11.48 59.53
N ASN A 36 40.13 -11.35 58.94
CA ASN A 36 40.51 -10.17 58.18
C ASN A 36 39.68 -10.11 56.88
N VAL A 37 38.67 -9.24 56.86
CA VAL A 37 37.79 -9.07 55.70
C VAL A 37 38.50 -8.20 54.68
N SER A 38 39.02 -8.80 53.60
CA SER A 38 39.52 -8.04 52.46
C SER A 38 38.32 -7.39 51.74
N ILE A 39 38.13 -6.09 51.95
CA ILE A 39 37.12 -5.33 51.23
C ILE A 39 37.55 -5.28 49.76
N ARG A 40 36.75 -5.89 48.87
CA ARG A 40 37.04 -5.85 47.44
C ARG A 40 36.82 -4.42 46.94
N HIS A 41 37.85 -3.82 46.36
CA HIS A 41 37.73 -2.54 45.69
C HIS A 41 37.28 -2.75 44.25
N PHE A 42 36.47 -1.82 43.74
CA PHE A 42 36.15 -1.83 42.32
C PHE A 42 37.39 -1.44 41.52
N ASN A 43 37.54 -2.03 40.33
CA ASN A 43 38.60 -1.66 39.42
C ASN A 43 38.20 -0.37 38.70
N ASP A 44 38.84 0.74 39.05
CA ASP A 44 38.54 2.07 38.50
C ASP A 44 38.67 2.11 36.97
N ALA A 45 39.67 1.42 36.41
CA ALA A 45 39.85 1.34 34.96
C ALA A 45 38.71 0.59 34.25
N ALA A 46 38.10 -0.40 34.93
CA ALA A 46 36.92 -1.07 34.40
C ALA A 46 35.69 -0.16 34.46
N ILE A 47 35.53 0.61 35.54
CA ILE A 47 34.45 1.59 35.68
C ILE A 47 34.54 2.67 34.60
N ASP A 48 35.72 3.22 34.35
CA ASP A 48 35.92 4.26 33.34
C ASP A 48 35.65 3.77 31.92
N LYS A 49 35.97 2.50 31.65
CA LYS A 49 35.63 1.83 30.39
C LYS A 49 34.11 1.77 30.19
N TYR A 50 33.35 1.35 31.20
CA TYR A 50 31.89 1.27 31.10
C TYR A 50 31.22 2.66 31.10
N ARG A 51 31.82 3.65 31.76
CA ARG A 51 31.32 5.04 31.73
C ARG A 51 31.43 5.68 30.33
N SER A 52 32.39 5.23 29.53
CA SER A 52 32.61 5.72 28.16
C SER A 52 31.81 4.92 27.10
N ASP A 53 31.13 3.85 27.52
CA ASP A 53 30.38 2.98 26.63
C ASP A 53 28.99 3.57 26.34
N LYS A 54 28.63 3.62 25.05
CA LYS A 54 27.35 4.19 24.58
C LYS A 54 26.16 3.38 25.06
N ASP A 55 26.34 2.08 25.30
CA ASP A 55 25.27 1.18 25.74
C ASP A 55 24.88 1.41 27.21
N PHE A 56 25.71 2.12 27.99
CA PHE A 56 25.51 2.38 29.42
C PHE A 56 25.17 3.85 29.73
N ASN A 57 24.74 4.61 28.73
CA ASN A 57 24.32 6.00 28.90
C ASN A 57 22.82 6.10 29.23
N TYR A 58 22.47 6.13 30.52
CA TYR A 58 21.09 6.20 31.03
C TYR A 58 20.51 7.63 31.10
N HIS A 59 21.05 8.58 30.34
CA HIS A 59 20.40 9.89 30.19
C HIS A 59 19.13 9.74 29.35
N ILE A 60 17.99 9.55 30.01
CA ILE A 60 16.67 9.66 29.37
C ILE A 60 16.44 11.14 29.05
N THR A 61 16.92 11.59 27.89
CA THR A 61 16.46 12.86 27.33
C THR A 61 14.99 12.67 26.99
N LYS A 62 14.10 13.44 27.62
CA LYS A 62 12.73 13.55 27.14
C LYS A 62 12.83 14.16 25.75
N ALA A 63 12.81 13.33 24.71
CA ALA A 63 12.76 13.78 23.34
C ALA A 63 11.56 14.73 23.24
N GLY A 64 11.84 16.03 23.12
CA GLY A 64 10.79 17.02 22.91
C GLY A 64 10.04 16.64 21.64
N VAL A 65 8.71 16.78 21.68
CA VAL A 65 7.81 16.38 20.59
C VAL A 65 8.38 16.84 19.25
N SER A 66 8.82 15.88 18.44
CA SER A 66 9.51 16.12 17.17
C SER A 66 8.58 16.87 16.22
N TRP A 67 9.15 17.62 15.29
CA TRP A 67 8.38 18.20 14.18
C TRP A 67 7.60 17.13 13.41
N TRP A 68 8.16 15.93 13.34
CA TRP A 68 7.50 14.76 12.76
C TRP A 68 6.32 14.27 13.61
N ASP A 69 6.45 14.25 14.92
CA ASP A 69 5.37 13.87 15.84
C ASP A 69 4.23 14.89 15.79
N ARG A 70 4.55 16.19 15.70
CA ARG A 70 3.57 17.27 15.54
C ARG A 70 2.81 17.17 14.22
N PHE A 71 3.51 16.83 13.14
CA PHE A 71 2.92 16.62 11.83
C PHE A 71 1.89 15.47 11.85
N TRP A 72 2.29 14.31 12.36
CA TRP A 72 1.35 13.18 12.46
C TRP A 72 0.21 13.44 13.45
N ALA A 73 0.47 14.10 14.58
CA ALA A 73 -0.59 14.51 15.50
C ALA A 73 -1.63 15.40 14.80
N TRP A 74 -1.19 16.38 14.01
CA TRP A 74 -2.09 17.22 13.21
C TRP A 74 -2.91 16.41 12.19
N ILE A 75 -2.27 15.47 11.48
CA ILE A 75 -2.97 14.56 10.55
C ILE A 75 -4.04 13.73 11.28
N TRP A 76 -3.72 13.19 12.45
CA TRP A 76 -4.67 12.44 13.26
C TRP A 76 -5.85 13.30 13.71
N HIS A 77 -5.60 14.55 14.10
CA HIS A 77 -6.67 15.50 14.42
C HIS A 77 -7.58 15.79 13.22
N LEU A 78 -7.02 15.90 12.01
CA LEU A 78 -7.79 16.08 10.78
C LEU A 78 -8.67 14.87 10.48
N TRP A 79 -8.10 13.66 10.59
CA TRP A 79 -8.82 12.41 10.37
C TRP A 79 -9.96 12.23 11.36
N GLN A 80 -9.72 12.47 12.65
CA GLN A 80 -10.75 12.42 13.68
C GLN A 80 -11.86 13.45 13.46
N SER A 81 -11.50 14.67 13.06
CA SER A 81 -12.48 15.74 12.77
C SER A 81 -13.37 15.40 11.57
N PHE A 82 -12.79 14.76 10.55
CA PHE A 82 -13.56 14.28 9.41
C PHE A 82 -14.56 13.20 9.82
N TRP A 83 -14.11 12.17 10.54
CA TRP A 83 -14.98 11.09 10.99
C TRP A 83 -16.04 11.53 12.00
N SER A 84 -15.74 12.49 12.87
CA SER A 84 -16.72 13.05 13.81
C SER A 84 -17.80 13.85 13.08
N MET A 85 -17.44 14.65 12.08
CA MET A 85 -18.40 15.34 11.21
C MET A 85 -19.30 14.35 10.46
N VAL A 86 -18.71 13.28 9.91
CA VAL A 86 -19.45 12.20 9.24
C VAL A 86 -20.41 11.51 10.20
N ALA A 87 -19.96 11.19 11.42
CA ALA A 87 -20.78 10.55 12.44
C ALA A 87 -21.92 11.46 12.92
N GLU A 88 -21.69 12.77 13.07
CA GLU A 88 -22.72 13.74 13.46
C GLU A 88 -23.79 13.90 12.36
N VAL A 89 -23.38 13.98 11.10
CA VAL A 89 -24.31 14.01 9.96
C VAL A 89 -25.11 12.71 9.90
N PHE A 90 -24.46 11.56 10.08
CA PHE A 90 -25.12 10.26 10.15
C PHE A 90 -26.11 10.20 11.32
N GLN A 91 -25.70 10.61 12.52
CA GLN A 91 -26.57 10.60 13.70
C GLN A 91 -27.74 11.59 13.57
N LYS A 92 -27.56 12.77 12.96
CA LYS A 92 -28.67 13.70 12.70
C LYS A 92 -29.68 13.13 11.70
N LEU A 93 -29.19 12.46 10.65
CA LEU A 93 -30.02 11.88 9.60
C LEU A 93 -30.69 10.56 10.01
N PHE A 94 -30.03 9.74 10.84
CA PHE A 94 -30.49 8.39 11.22
C PHE A 94 -30.94 8.28 12.69
N GLY A 95 -30.53 9.19 13.57
CA GLY A 95 -30.86 9.19 15.01
C GLY A 95 -32.19 9.88 15.37
N SER A 96 -32.78 10.64 14.43
CA SER A 96 -34.08 11.30 14.62
C SER A 96 -35.28 10.41 14.23
N VAL A 97 -35.09 9.09 14.09
CA VAL A 97 -36.16 8.16 13.67
C VAL A 97 -37.03 7.81 14.86
N ARG A 98 -37.88 8.76 15.25
CA ARG A 98 -39.05 8.52 16.12
C ARG A 98 -40.37 8.98 15.49
N GLY A 99 -40.41 9.19 14.17
CA GLY A 99 -41.63 9.57 13.45
C GLY A 99 -41.62 9.13 11.98
N GLY A 100 -42.61 8.31 11.60
CA GLY A 100 -42.99 8.02 10.22
C GLY A 100 -42.17 6.93 9.52
N GLN A 101 -42.61 5.67 9.64
CA GLN A 101 -41.92 4.48 9.09
C GLN A 101 -41.69 4.50 7.57
N ASN A 102 -42.37 5.37 6.80
CA ASN A 102 -42.30 5.33 5.33
C ASN A 102 -41.36 6.39 4.71
N ALA A 103 -41.26 7.58 5.31
CA ALA A 103 -40.39 8.65 4.79
C ALA A 103 -38.89 8.34 5.02
N VAL A 104 -38.58 7.68 6.13
CA VAL A 104 -37.21 7.32 6.52
C VAL A 104 -36.62 6.25 5.59
N PHE A 105 -37.42 5.32 5.10
CA PHE A 105 -36.95 4.31 4.14
C PHE A 105 -36.55 4.94 2.82
N VAL A 106 -37.42 5.76 2.23
CA VAL A 106 -37.13 6.43 0.94
C VAL A 106 -35.91 7.33 1.07
N PHE A 107 -35.82 8.13 2.15
CA PHE A 107 -34.72 9.06 2.36
C PHE A 107 -33.38 8.34 2.61
N LYS A 108 -33.38 7.17 3.29
CA LYS A 108 -32.19 6.31 3.44
C LYS A 108 -31.64 5.85 2.09
N TYR A 109 -32.50 5.41 1.18
CA TYR A 109 -32.06 4.95 -0.15
C TYR A 109 -31.58 6.11 -1.03
N VAL A 110 -32.18 7.30 -0.90
CA VAL A 110 -31.74 8.50 -1.60
C VAL A 110 -30.34 8.93 -1.13
N ILE A 111 -30.10 8.97 0.19
CA ILE A 111 -28.78 9.31 0.75
C ILE A 111 -27.74 8.24 0.42
N LEU A 112 -28.09 6.95 0.49
CA LEU A 112 -27.19 5.88 0.07
C LEU A 112 -26.84 6.00 -1.40
N GLY A 113 -27.82 6.28 -2.25
CA GLY A 113 -27.60 6.57 -3.67
C GLY A 113 -26.68 7.76 -3.89
N LEU A 114 -26.89 8.85 -3.14
CA LEU A 114 -26.06 10.05 -3.23
C LEU A 114 -24.64 9.83 -2.70
N ALA A 115 -24.46 9.02 -1.66
CA ALA A 115 -23.16 8.61 -1.14
C ALA A 115 -22.42 7.72 -2.14
N VAL A 116 -23.11 6.77 -2.79
CA VAL A 116 -22.54 5.96 -3.88
C VAL A 116 -22.12 6.86 -5.05
N VAL A 117 -22.96 7.81 -5.45
CA VAL A 117 -22.63 8.79 -6.50
C VAL A 117 -21.44 9.66 -6.09
N ALA A 118 -21.35 10.09 -4.83
CA ALA A 118 -20.23 10.88 -4.33
C ALA A 118 -18.93 10.08 -4.27
N VAL A 119 -18.96 8.81 -3.87
CA VAL A 119 -17.79 7.91 -3.88
C VAL A 119 -17.34 7.66 -5.31
N ILE A 120 -18.27 7.37 -6.22
CA ILE A 120 -18.00 7.21 -7.65
C ILE A 120 -17.36 8.49 -8.22
N TYR A 121 -17.93 9.66 -7.92
CA TYR A 121 -17.40 10.96 -8.31
C TYR A 121 -15.98 11.18 -7.76
N CYS A 122 -15.75 10.85 -6.49
CA CYS A 122 -14.46 11.01 -5.84
C CYS A 122 -13.40 10.08 -6.44
N VAL A 123 -13.75 8.81 -6.69
CA VAL A 123 -12.88 7.84 -7.38
C VAL A 123 -12.51 8.33 -8.77
N PHE A 124 -13.48 8.82 -9.56
CA PHE A 124 -13.18 9.34 -10.90
C PHE A 124 -12.34 10.62 -10.87
N LYS A 125 -12.56 11.49 -9.89
CA LYS A 125 -11.78 12.72 -9.71
C LYS A 125 -10.34 12.41 -9.26
N LEU A 126 -10.15 11.43 -8.39
CA LEU A 126 -8.83 10.96 -7.94
C LEU A 126 -8.07 10.22 -9.05
N LEU A 127 -8.77 9.51 -9.93
CA LEU A 127 -8.18 8.83 -11.09
C LEU A 127 -7.90 9.78 -12.27
N GLY A 128 -8.24 11.08 -12.17
CA GLY A 128 -8.01 12.05 -13.24
C GLY A 128 -8.83 11.79 -14.52
N ILE A 129 -9.88 10.95 -14.42
CA ILE A 129 -10.72 10.58 -15.57
C ILE A 129 -11.83 11.62 -15.68
N GLY A 130 -11.67 12.55 -16.63
CA GLY A 130 -12.71 13.54 -16.94
C GLY A 130 -14.04 12.88 -17.31
N PHE A 131 -15.14 13.47 -16.83
CA PHE A 131 -16.54 13.06 -17.07
C PHE A 131 -16.92 12.69 -18.53
N PRO A 132 -16.34 13.25 -19.62
CA PRO A 132 -16.74 12.86 -20.97
C PRO A 132 -16.23 11.48 -21.44
N HIS A 133 -15.38 10.76 -20.67
CA HIS A 133 -14.88 9.44 -21.10
C HIS A 133 -15.84 8.28 -20.76
N LEU A 134 -16.75 8.44 -19.80
CA LEU A 134 -17.61 7.35 -19.29
C LEU A 134 -18.92 7.16 -20.05
N LEU A 135 -19.31 8.14 -20.89
CA LEU A 135 -20.43 7.99 -21.85
C LEU A 135 -19.99 7.32 -23.17
N LYS A 136 -18.67 7.13 -23.38
CA LYS A 136 -18.18 6.27 -24.43
C LYS A 136 -18.17 4.84 -23.88
N LYS A 137 -19.18 4.07 -24.29
CA LYS A 137 -19.14 2.61 -24.29
C LYS A 137 -17.76 2.24 -24.84
N GLN A 138 -16.87 1.75 -23.97
CA GLN A 138 -15.66 1.07 -24.41
C GLN A 138 -16.18 0.02 -25.40
N PRO A 139 -15.75 0.02 -26.68
CA PRO A 139 -16.06 -1.12 -27.51
C PRO A 139 -15.53 -2.30 -26.72
N LYS A 140 -16.43 -3.25 -26.37
CA LYS A 140 -16.00 -4.60 -26.00
C LYS A 140 -14.89 -4.89 -26.98
N SER A 141 -13.68 -5.10 -26.47
CA SER A 141 -12.63 -5.66 -27.29
C SER A 141 -13.22 -6.98 -27.75
N THR A 142 -13.83 -6.96 -28.92
CA THR A 142 -14.07 -8.16 -29.69
C THR A 142 -12.71 -8.83 -29.67
N PRO A 143 -12.61 -10.08 -29.22
CA PRO A 143 -11.46 -10.86 -29.56
C PRO A 143 -11.56 -11.00 -31.07
N VAL A 144 -11.05 -10.01 -31.81
CA VAL A 144 -10.83 -10.16 -33.23
C VAL A 144 -9.86 -11.34 -33.29
N PRO A 145 -10.22 -12.44 -33.96
CA PRO A 145 -9.31 -13.55 -34.18
C PRO A 145 -8.23 -13.06 -35.15
N TYR A 146 -7.26 -12.30 -34.63
CA TYR A 146 -6.09 -11.84 -35.38
C TYR A 146 -4.81 -12.47 -34.83
N ALA A 147 -4.96 -13.45 -33.94
CA ALA A 147 -3.85 -14.27 -33.48
C ALA A 147 -3.29 -15.16 -34.62
N GLU A 148 -4.08 -15.46 -35.65
CA GLU A 148 -3.66 -16.32 -36.77
C GLU A 148 -3.07 -15.55 -37.96
N SER A 149 -3.49 -14.31 -38.21
CA SER A 149 -3.00 -13.46 -39.30
C SER A 149 -1.72 -12.66 -38.95
N ALA A 150 -1.20 -12.84 -37.75
CA ALA A 150 0.11 -12.31 -37.36
C ALA A 150 1.28 -13.05 -38.03
N GLU A 151 1.03 -14.21 -38.65
CA GLU A 151 2.07 -15.05 -39.25
C GLU A 151 2.59 -14.51 -40.59
N ASN A 152 1.85 -13.63 -41.27
CA ASN A 152 2.33 -13.04 -42.52
C ASN A 152 1.89 -11.58 -42.66
N ILE A 153 2.76 -10.66 -42.29
CA ILE A 153 2.53 -9.21 -42.48
C ILE A 153 2.23 -8.85 -43.94
N HIS A 154 2.59 -9.70 -44.91
CA HIS A 154 2.38 -9.46 -46.34
C HIS A 154 0.96 -9.74 -46.83
N GLU A 155 0.15 -10.50 -46.09
CA GLU A 155 -1.22 -10.87 -46.48
C GLU A 155 -2.28 -9.89 -45.95
N ILE A 156 -1.86 -8.95 -45.09
CA ILE A 156 -2.76 -8.01 -44.41
C ILE A 156 -3.14 -6.85 -45.33
N SER A 157 -4.44 -6.64 -45.56
CA SER A 157 -4.96 -5.40 -46.13
C SER A 157 -4.96 -4.29 -45.06
N PHE A 158 -3.82 -3.62 -44.89
CA PHE A 158 -3.64 -2.65 -43.80
C PHE A 158 -4.61 -1.48 -43.85
N ASP A 159 -4.92 -0.96 -45.04
CA ASP A 159 -5.76 0.23 -45.15
C ASP A 159 -7.19 -0.07 -44.67
N ALA A 160 -7.77 -1.18 -45.12
CA ALA A 160 -9.08 -1.65 -44.65
C ALA A 160 -9.09 -1.96 -43.15
N ALA A 161 -8.06 -2.62 -42.64
CA ALA A 161 -7.97 -2.99 -41.22
C ALA A 161 -7.81 -1.76 -40.31
N ILE A 162 -7.04 -0.76 -40.75
CA ILE A 162 -6.88 0.51 -40.00
C ILE A 162 -8.21 1.27 -39.99
N ASP A 163 -8.89 1.36 -41.12
CA ASP A 163 -10.19 2.05 -41.21
C ASP A 163 -11.24 1.39 -40.33
N GLU A 164 -11.30 0.05 -40.30
CA GLU A 164 -12.17 -0.71 -39.40
C GLU A 164 -11.83 -0.45 -37.92
N ALA A 165 -10.54 -0.46 -37.57
CA ALA A 165 -10.11 -0.16 -36.20
C ALA A 165 -10.50 1.27 -35.78
N LEU A 166 -10.40 2.25 -36.68
CA LEU A 166 -10.79 3.63 -36.44
C LEU A 166 -12.31 3.81 -36.34
N ALA A 167 -13.09 3.16 -37.21
CA ALA A 167 -14.55 3.16 -37.15
C ALA A 167 -15.07 2.62 -35.81
N ASN A 168 -14.41 1.57 -35.30
CA ASN A 168 -14.69 0.98 -33.99
C ASN A 168 -14.08 1.75 -32.81
N LYS A 169 -13.40 2.89 -33.05
CA LYS A 169 -12.67 3.68 -32.04
C LYS A 169 -11.62 2.86 -31.27
N ASN A 170 -11.11 1.79 -31.87
CA ASN A 170 -10.04 0.97 -31.31
C ASN A 170 -8.68 1.54 -31.75
N TYR A 171 -8.31 2.68 -31.15
CA TYR A 171 -7.08 3.39 -31.49
C TYR A 171 -5.82 2.58 -31.19
N ARG A 172 -5.86 1.72 -30.16
CA ARG A 172 -4.73 0.83 -29.82
C ARG A 172 -4.47 -0.19 -30.94
N LEU A 173 -5.52 -0.78 -31.50
CA LEU A 173 -5.40 -1.67 -32.66
C LEU A 173 -4.91 -0.91 -33.89
N ALA A 174 -5.43 0.29 -34.15
CA ALA A 174 -4.99 1.11 -35.27
C ALA A 174 -3.48 1.43 -35.20
N VAL A 175 -2.95 1.78 -34.02
CA VAL A 175 -1.50 1.99 -33.82
C VAL A 175 -0.70 0.70 -34.06
N ARG A 176 -1.20 -0.45 -33.59
CA ARG A 176 -0.55 -1.74 -33.86
C ARG A 176 -0.49 -2.05 -35.37
N LEU A 177 -1.58 -1.80 -36.10
CA LEU A 177 -1.62 -2.01 -37.55
C LEU A 177 -0.69 -1.04 -38.30
N LEU A 178 -0.59 0.21 -37.85
CA LEU A 178 0.39 1.17 -38.38
C LEU A 178 1.83 0.65 -38.21
N TYR A 179 2.16 0.09 -37.04
CA TYR A 179 3.48 -0.49 -36.77
C TYR A 179 3.80 -1.70 -37.66
N LEU A 180 2.87 -2.64 -37.79
CA LEU A 180 3.02 -3.78 -38.69
C LEU A 180 3.18 -3.34 -40.16
N ARG A 181 2.45 -2.29 -40.58
CA ARG A 181 2.61 -1.71 -41.92
C ARG A 181 4.00 -1.12 -42.12
N SER A 182 4.55 -0.43 -41.11
CA SER A 182 5.93 0.10 -41.15
C SER A 182 6.97 -1.01 -41.27
N LEU A 183 6.82 -2.11 -40.53
CA LEU A 183 7.69 -3.29 -40.67
C LEU A 183 7.60 -3.90 -42.07
N LYS A 184 6.39 -4.02 -42.63
CA LYS A 184 6.20 -4.47 -44.01
C LYS A 184 6.90 -3.56 -45.01
N GLN A 185 6.76 -2.25 -44.87
CA GLN A 185 7.40 -1.29 -45.77
C GLN A 185 8.93 -1.35 -45.76
N LEU A 186 9.53 -1.63 -44.59
CA LEU A 186 10.96 -1.87 -44.45
C LEU A 186 11.36 -3.21 -45.08
N SER A 187 10.57 -4.26 -44.85
CA SER A 187 10.81 -5.61 -45.39
C SER A 187 10.69 -5.64 -46.91
N ASP A 188 9.66 -5.01 -47.49
CA ASP A 188 9.43 -4.90 -48.93
C ASP A 188 10.59 -4.17 -49.65
N ARG A 189 11.30 -3.29 -48.93
CA ARG A 189 12.49 -2.57 -49.43
C ARG A 189 13.81 -3.33 -49.16
N GLY A 190 13.76 -4.49 -48.53
CA GLY A 190 14.95 -5.26 -48.14
C GLY A 190 15.81 -4.60 -47.06
N LEU A 191 15.26 -3.63 -46.31
CA LEU A 191 15.99 -2.92 -45.25
C LEU A 191 16.05 -3.72 -43.95
N ILE A 192 15.12 -4.64 -43.75
CA ILE A 192 15.08 -5.57 -42.61
C ILE A 192 14.73 -6.97 -43.11
N ASN A 193 15.13 -7.98 -42.35
CA ASN A 193 14.65 -9.35 -42.53
C ASN A 193 13.56 -9.66 -41.50
N TRP A 194 12.30 -9.53 -41.91
CA TRP A 194 11.15 -9.77 -41.04
C TRP A 194 11.06 -11.23 -40.60
N LYS A 195 10.95 -11.46 -39.29
CA LYS A 195 10.80 -12.78 -38.67
C LYS A 195 9.90 -12.72 -37.44
N ILE A 196 9.04 -13.72 -37.30
CA ILE A 196 8.25 -13.92 -36.10
C ILE A 196 9.20 -14.15 -34.91
N GLY A 197 8.93 -13.49 -33.78
CA GLY A 197 9.72 -13.62 -32.54
C GLY A 197 10.96 -12.73 -32.46
N LYS A 198 11.28 -11.97 -33.51
CA LYS A 198 12.36 -10.97 -33.46
C LYS A 198 11.95 -9.76 -32.62
N THR A 199 12.87 -9.22 -31.83
CA THR A 199 12.60 -8.05 -30.98
C THR A 199 12.51 -6.77 -31.80
N ASN A 200 11.72 -5.80 -31.34
CA ASN A 200 11.61 -4.50 -32.00
C ASN A 200 12.98 -3.80 -32.15
N THR A 201 13.82 -3.89 -31.11
CA THR A 201 15.19 -3.35 -31.11
C THR A 201 16.06 -4.01 -32.17
N ALA A 202 15.88 -5.31 -32.44
CA ALA A 202 16.64 -5.99 -33.48
C ALA A 202 16.33 -5.41 -34.87
N TYR A 203 15.07 -5.05 -35.16
CA TYR A 203 14.71 -4.36 -36.40
C TYR A 203 15.33 -2.97 -36.52
N ILE A 204 15.39 -2.21 -35.42
CA ILE A 204 16.08 -0.90 -35.40
C ILE A 204 17.57 -1.08 -35.76
N ASN A 205 18.22 -2.10 -35.21
CA ASN A 205 19.64 -2.35 -35.40
C ASN A 205 20.01 -2.83 -36.82
N GLU A 206 19.06 -3.39 -37.58
CA GLU A 206 19.27 -3.79 -38.99
C GLU A 206 19.34 -2.60 -39.95
N LEU A 207 18.71 -1.47 -39.60
CA LEU A 207 18.67 -0.31 -40.46
C LEU A 207 20.06 0.35 -40.51
N ASN A 208 20.69 0.38 -41.67
CA ASN A 208 22.03 0.98 -41.83
C ASN A 208 22.01 2.50 -41.91
N ASN A 209 20.90 3.10 -42.41
CA ASN A 209 20.76 4.53 -42.54
C ASN A 209 20.39 5.16 -41.18
N THR A 210 21.22 6.09 -40.69
CA THR A 210 21.04 6.75 -39.39
C THR A 210 19.71 7.48 -39.28
N THR A 211 19.29 8.23 -40.30
CA THR A 211 18.03 8.98 -40.32
C THR A 211 16.83 8.03 -40.25
N GLN A 212 16.83 6.96 -41.06
CA GLN A 212 15.76 5.96 -41.03
C GLN A 212 15.70 5.24 -39.69
N ARG A 213 16.86 4.93 -39.11
CA ARG A 213 16.98 4.30 -37.79
C ARG A 213 16.40 5.18 -36.69
N GLU A 214 16.71 6.48 -36.67
CA GLU A 214 16.18 7.44 -35.70
C GLU A 214 14.65 7.57 -35.82
N GLN A 215 14.14 7.75 -37.04
CA GLN A 215 12.70 7.85 -37.30
C GLN A 215 11.97 6.56 -36.90
N PHE A 216 12.51 5.39 -37.27
CA PHE A 216 11.93 4.11 -36.89
C PHE A 216 12.00 3.85 -35.37
N THR A 217 13.02 4.38 -34.69
CA THR A 217 13.10 4.35 -33.23
C THR A 217 11.96 5.13 -32.59
N MET A 218 11.61 6.31 -33.12
CA MET A 218 10.46 7.09 -32.63
C MET A 218 9.15 6.31 -32.83
N VAL A 219 8.94 5.75 -34.02
CA VAL A 219 7.78 4.90 -34.34
C VAL A 219 7.67 3.71 -33.37
N THR A 220 8.78 3.01 -33.14
CA THR A 220 8.84 1.85 -32.25
C THR A 220 8.51 2.23 -30.81
N ARG A 221 9.02 3.36 -30.30
CA ARG A 221 8.70 3.84 -28.95
C ARG A 221 7.21 4.16 -28.80
N GLN A 222 6.59 4.80 -29.78
CA GLN A 222 5.14 5.07 -29.73
C GLN A 222 4.34 3.78 -29.72
N PHE A 223 4.72 2.80 -30.55
CA PHE A 223 4.10 1.48 -30.52
C PHE A 223 4.26 0.80 -29.16
N GLU A 224 5.47 0.74 -28.60
CA GLU A 224 5.74 0.09 -27.31
C GLU A 224 4.99 0.78 -26.15
N TYR A 225 4.93 2.10 -26.17
CA TYR A 225 4.18 2.87 -25.18
C TYR A 225 2.69 2.58 -25.22
N VAL A 226 2.10 2.47 -26.42
CA VAL A 226 0.67 2.16 -26.61
C VAL A 226 0.35 0.68 -26.36
N TRP A 227 1.29 -0.21 -26.67
CA TRP A 227 1.06 -1.65 -26.62
C TRP A 227 1.40 -2.25 -25.26
N TYR A 228 2.49 -1.82 -24.63
CA TYR A 228 2.91 -2.29 -23.30
C TYR A 228 2.59 -1.31 -22.18
N GLY A 229 2.38 -0.04 -22.50
CA GLY A 229 1.86 0.93 -21.54
C GLY A 229 0.34 0.81 -21.40
N ASP A 230 -0.15 0.90 -20.18
CA ASP A 230 -1.58 0.85 -19.86
C ASP A 230 -2.25 2.21 -20.05
N PHE A 231 -1.92 2.90 -21.15
CA PHE A 231 -2.37 4.27 -21.41
C PHE A 231 -3.57 4.28 -22.36
N PRO A 232 -4.69 4.93 -21.99
CA PRO A 232 -5.83 5.09 -22.88
C PRO A 232 -5.46 6.04 -24.03
N ILE A 233 -5.60 5.56 -25.26
CA ILE A 233 -5.39 6.36 -26.47
C ILE A 233 -6.73 6.88 -26.97
N ASP A 234 -6.84 8.19 -27.14
CA ASP A 234 -7.97 8.86 -27.76
C ASP A 234 -7.66 9.28 -29.21
N GLY A 235 -8.67 9.81 -29.91
CA GLY A 235 -8.52 10.20 -31.31
C GLY A 235 -7.48 11.30 -31.54
N GLN A 236 -7.32 12.24 -30.60
CA GLN A 236 -6.30 13.29 -30.72
C GLN A 236 -4.88 12.73 -30.56
N SER A 237 -4.69 11.84 -29.59
CA SER A 237 -3.41 11.16 -29.37
C SER A 237 -3.09 10.23 -30.53
N TYR A 238 -4.08 9.52 -31.07
CA TYR A 238 -3.92 8.75 -32.30
C TYR A 238 -3.45 9.61 -33.47
N GLN A 239 -4.03 10.79 -33.70
CA GLN A 239 -3.61 11.66 -34.79
C GLN A 239 -2.15 12.10 -34.66
N ARG A 240 -1.71 12.47 -33.45
CA ARG A 240 -0.30 12.79 -33.19
C ARG A 240 0.61 11.61 -33.47
N ILE A 241 0.24 10.41 -33.02
CA ILE A 241 1.00 9.19 -33.28
C ILE A 241 1.05 8.91 -34.79
N ASN A 242 -0.09 8.96 -35.48
CA ASN A 242 -0.17 8.75 -36.92
C ASN A 242 0.74 9.70 -37.70
N ASN A 243 0.89 10.97 -37.28
CA ASN A 243 1.82 11.89 -37.93
C ASN A 243 3.27 11.38 -37.88
N ILE A 244 3.72 10.85 -36.73
CA ILE A 244 5.06 10.24 -36.59
C ILE A 244 5.22 9.05 -37.57
N PHE A 245 4.17 8.25 -37.75
CA PHE A 245 4.18 7.16 -38.74
C PHE A 245 4.26 7.68 -40.18
N GLN A 246 3.60 8.80 -40.49
CA GLN A 246 3.67 9.41 -41.83
C GLN A 246 5.04 10.04 -42.10
N GLU A 247 5.64 10.72 -41.12
CA GLU A 247 7.00 11.26 -41.21
C GLU A 247 8.01 10.14 -41.48
N PHE A 248 7.91 9.02 -40.77
CA PHE A 248 8.73 7.85 -41.06
C PHE A 248 8.50 7.32 -42.48
N LYS A 249 7.25 7.21 -42.94
CA LYS A 249 6.94 6.77 -44.30
C LYS A 249 7.56 7.70 -45.36
N GLN A 250 7.58 9.01 -45.13
CA GLN A 250 8.24 9.98 -46.01
C GLN A 250 9.78 9.84 -45.99
N SER A 251 10.38 9.41 -44.87
CA SER A 251 11.82 9.11 -44.83
C SER A 251 12.22 7.85 -45.62
N LEU A 252 11.22 7.04 -46.03
CA LEU A 252 11.39 5.82 -46.84
C LEU A 252 11.04 6.01 -48.32
N SER A 253 10.56 7.19 -48.72
CA SER A 253 10.27 7.53 -50.12
C SER A 253 11.49 8.08 -50.85
#